data_AF-A0A7W1N8U9-F1
#
_entry.id   AF-A0A7W1N8U9-F1
#
_cell.length_a   1.000
_cell.length_b   1.000
_cell.length_c   1.000
_cell.angle_alpha   90.00
_cell.angle_beta   90.00
_cell.angle_gamma   90.00
#
_symmetry.space_group_name_H-M   'P 1'
#
loop_
_entity.id
_entity.type
_entity.pdbx_description
1 polymer ?
#
loop_
_entity_poly.entity_id
_entity_poly.type
_entity_poly.pdbx_seq_one_letter_code
_entity_poly.pdbx_strand_id
1 'polypeptide(L)'
;TYPDQARRLRALMPDTVFLVPGYGAQGGNARDALAGARSDGRGIVVNSSRGIIGAWQKGGAEDWAGAARGALDDMNRDLASAR
;
A
#
# COMPACT_ATOMS: atom_id res chain seq x y z
N THR A 1 8.59 2.87 -8.13
CA THR A 1 7.46 1.96 -8.46
C THR A 1 7.58 1.52 -9.91
N TYR A 2 7.07 0.34 -10.29
CA TYR A 2 7.06 -0.19 -11.67
C TYR A 2 5.63 -0.52 -12.16
N PRO A 3 4.74 0.48 -12.32
CA PRO A 3 3.32 0.25 -12.59
C PRO A 3 3.05 -0.45 -13.93
N ASP A 4 3.83 -0.17 -14.97
CA ASP A 4 3.67 -0.81 -16.28
C ASP A 4 3.99 -2.31 -16.23
N GLN A 5 5.01 -2.69 -15.46
CA GLN A 5 5.37 -4.08 -15.23
C GLN A 5 4.27 -4.79 -14.45
N ALA A 6 3.69 -4.14 -13.43
CA ALA A 6 2.58 -4.70 -12.66
C ALA A 6 1.34 -4.97 -13.54
N ARG A 7 0.99 -4.05 -14.44
CA ARG A 7 -0.10 -4.25 -15.42
C ARG A 7 0.18 -5.42 -16.36
N ARG A 8 1.41 -5.51 -16.90
CA ARG A 8 1.82 -6.62 -17.76
C ARG A 8 1.77 -7.96 -17.04
N LEU A 9 2.26 -8.02 -15.80
CA LEU A 9 2.20 -9.24 -14.98
C LEU A 9 0.76 -9.64 -14.66
N ARG A 10 -0.14 -8.69 -14.39
CA ARG A 10 -1.57 -8.98 -14.20
C ARG A 10 -2.19 -9.64 -15.43
N ALA A 11 -1.85 -9.17 -16.64
CA ALA A 11 -2.33 -9.79 -17.88
C ALA A 11 -1.81 -11.24 -18.07
N LEU A 12 -0.57 -11.50 -17.67
CA LEU A 12 0.05 -12.84 -17.78
C LEU A 12 -0.40 -13.81 -16.67
N MET A 13 -0.77 -13.27 -15.50
CA MET A 13 -1.07 -14.04 -14.28
C MET A 13 -2.37 -13.52 -13.63
N PRO A 14 -3.54 -13.79 -14.25
CA PRO A 14 -4.80 -13.12 -13.91
C PRO A 14 -5.29 -13.40 -12.49
N ASP A 15 -4.95 -14.56 -11.91
CA ASP A 15 -5.44 -14.99 -10.60
C ASP A 15 -4.41 -14.88 -9.48
N THR A 16 -3.15 -14.57 -9.79
CA THR A 16 -2.09 -14.49 -8.79
C THR A 16 -2.25 -13.25 -7.91
N VAL A 17 -1.99 -13.42 -6.61
CA VAL A 17 -1.92 -12.33 -5.64
C VAL A 17 -0.53 -11.70 -5.70
N PHE A 18 -0.44 -10.38 -5.90
CA PHE A 18 0.84 -9.66 -5.89
C PHE A 18 1.09 -9.00 -4.55
N LEU A 19 2.31 -9.15 -4.04
CA LEU A 19 2.81 -8.34 -2.93
C LEU A 19 3.42 -7.06 -3.51
N VAL A 20 2.95 -5.90 -3.05
CA VAL A 20 3.46 -4.59 -3.45
C VAL A 20 4.24 -4.00 -2.28
N PRO A 21 5.58 -4.05 -2.29
CA PRO A 21 6.40 -3.57 -1.18
C PRO A 21 6.58 -2.05 -1.22
N GLY A 22 6.75 -1.46 -0.03
CA GLY A 22 7.35 -0.12 0.10
C GLY A 22 6.43 1.05 -0.17
N TYR A 23 5.11 0.88 0.03
CA TYR A 23 4.16 2.00 -0.01
C TYR A 23 4.54 3.10 0.99
N GLY A 24 4.43 4.36 0.57
CA GLY A 24 4.78 5.55 1.35
C GLY A 24 6.29 5.84 1.45
N ALA A 25 7.13 4.87 1.79
CA ALA A 25 8.56 5.10 2.02
C ALA A 25 9.42 5.17 0.74
N GLN A 26 8.97 4.56 -0.37
CA GLN A 26 9.68 4.59 -1.66
C GLN A 26 9.12 5.62 -2.65
N GLY A 27 8.33 6.58 -2.18
CA GLY A 27 7.72 7.61 -3.05
C GLY A 27 6.66 7.07 -4.04
N GLY A 28 6.19 5.84 -3.85
CA GLY A 28 5.10 5.27 -4.64
C GLY A 28 3.77 5.87 -4.24
N ASN A 29 3.06 6.46 -5.20
CA ASN A 29 1.70 6.96 -5.01
C ASN A 29 0.70 5.77 -4.95
N ALA A 30 -0.49 6.00 -4.38
CA ALA A 30 -1.52 4.96 -4.25
C ALA A 30 -1.93 4.34 -5.59
N ARG A 31 -2.05 5.13 -6.66
CA ARG A 31 -2.43 4.62 -7.99
C ARG A 31 -1.39 3.64 -8.55
N ASP A 32 -0.12 3.94 -8.39
CA ASP A 32 0.98 3.05 -8.79
C ASP A 32 0.97 1.74 -7.99
N ALA A 33 0.66 1.84 -6.69
CA ALA A 33 0.58 0.66 -5.82
C ALA A 33 -0.57 -0.28 -6.21
N LEU A 34 -1.63 0.27 -6.81
CA LEU A 34 -2.80 -0.48 -7.28
C LEU A 34 -2.70 -0.92 -8.75
N ALA A 35 -1.63 -0.57 -9.48
CA ALA A 35 -1.53 -0.81 -10.92
C ALA A 35 -1.66 -2.29 -11.34
N GLY A 36 -1.33 -3.23 -10.44
CA GLY A 36 -1.48 -4.68 -10.66
C GLY A 36 -2.78 -5.28 -10.10
N ALA A 37 -3.71 -4.47 -9.62
CA ALA A 37 -5.01 -4.93 -9.14
C ALA A 37 -5.81 -5.59 -10.26
N ARG A 38 -6.64 -6.57 -9.89
CA ARG A 38 -7.65 -7.12 -10.80
C ARG A 38 -8.81 -6.13 -10.95
N SER A 39 -9.66 -6.36 -11.94
CA SER A 39 -10.87 -5.56 -12.20
C SER A 39 -11.86 -5.54 -11.03
N ASP A 40 -11.83 -6.54 -10.15
CA ASP A 40 -12.62 -6.57 -8.91
C ASP A 40 -12.01 -5.77 -7.75
N GLY A 41 -10.90 -5.06 -8.00
CA GLY A 41 -10.15 -4.31 -7.00
C GLY A 41 -9.39 -5.18 -5.99
N ARG A 42 -9.21 -6.48 -6.27
CA ARG A 42 -8.48 -7.44 -5.42
C ARG A 42 -7.20 -7.92 -6.12
N GLY A 43 -6.58 -8.97 -5.57
CA GLY A 43 -5.39 -9.62 -6.15
C GLY A 43 -4.07 -8.94 -5.82
N ILE A 44 -4.08 -7.99 -4.88
CA ILE A 44 -2.88 -7.30 -4.41
C ILE A 44 -2.89 -7.15 -2.89
N VAL A 45 -1.69 -7.19 -2.29
CA VAL A 45 -1.44 -6.89 -0.89
C VAL A 45 -0.38 -5.80 -0.85
N VAL A 46 -0.76 -4.61 -0.38
CA VAL A 46 0.15 -3.47 -0.27
C VAL A 46 0.81 -3.51 1.10
N ASN A 47 2.14 -3.57 1.12
CA ASN A 47 2.91 -3.60 2.35
C ASN A 47 3.47 -2.21 2.71
N SER A 48 3.26 -1.82 3.97
CA SER A 48 3.87 -0.66 4.60
C SER A 48 4.36 -1.03 6.00
N SER A 49 5.68 -1.23 6.16
CA SER A 49 6.27 -1.58 7.46
C SER A 49 6.64 -0.33 8.25
N ARG A 50 7.68 0.41 7.81
CA ARG A 50 8.20 1.57 8.55
C ARG A 50 7.18 2.69 8.73
N GLY A 51 6.29 2.89 7.75
CA GLY A 51 5.25 3.92 7.82
C GLY A 51 4.22 3.66 8.93
N ILE A 52 3.97 2.39 9.26
CA ILE A 52 3.05 1.99 10.33
C ILE A 52 3.80 1.80 11.65
N ILE A 53 4.86 0.99 11.67
CA ILE A 53 5.62 0.68 12.89
C ILE A 53 6.28 1.93 13.47
N GLY A 54 6.78 2.83 12.62
CA GLY A 54 7.43 4.08 13.04
C GLY A 54 6.48 5.26 13.21
N ALA A 55 5.17 5.08 13.05
CA ALA A 55 4.20 6.19 13.04
C ALA A 55 4.26 7.03 14.33
N TRP A 56 4.43 6.37 15.48
CA TRP A 56 4.50 7.02 16.79
C TRP A 56 5.64 8.04 16.90
N GLN A 57 6.74 7.85 16.14
CA GLN A 57 7.90 8.74 16.17
C GLN A 57 7.61 10.10 15.55
N LYS A 58 6.68 10.19 14.58
CA LYS A 58 6.35 11.47 13.91
C LYS A 58 5.73 12.51 14.84
N GLY A 59 5.13 12.09 15.96
CA GLY A 59 4.51 12.97 16.94
C GLY A 59 5.04 12.81 18.36
N GLY A 60 6.07 11.99 18.57
CA GLY A 60 6.54 11.62 19.91
C GLY A 60 5.45 10.98 20.78
N ALA A 61 4.51 10.25 20.16
CA ALA A 61 3.35 9.71 20.87
C ALA A 61 3.76 8.55 21.80
N GLU A 62 3.31 8.61 23.05
CA GLU A 62 3.44 7.48 24.01
C GLU A 62 2.52 6.31 23.62
N ASP A 63 1.33 6.63 23.06
CA ASP A 63 0.42 5.63 22.49
C ASP A 63 0.87 5.20 21.10
N TRP A 64 1.84 4.28 21.08
CA TRP A 64 2.35 3.69 19.85
C TRP A 64 1.28 2.90 19.08
N ALA A 65 0.34 2.26 19.79
CA ALA A 65 -0.67 1.41 19.19
C ALA A 65 -1.73 2.24 18.45
N GLY A 66 -2.19 3.34 19.07
CA GLY A 66 -3.07 4.31 18.45
C GLY A 66 -2.41 4.97 17.24
N ALA A 67 -1.14 5.36 17.35
CA ALA A 67 -0.39 5.94 16.23
C ALA A 67 -0.26 4.96 15.04
N ALA A 68 0.07 3.69 15.31
CA ALA A 68 0.15 2.66 14.29
C ALA A 68 -1.21 2.41 13.61
N ARG A 69 -2.31 2.35 14.40
CA ARG A 69 -3.66 2.22 13.86
C ARG A 69 -4.03 3.43 12.98
N GLY A 70 -3.76 4.65 13.44
CA GLY A 70 -4.01 5.86 12.66
C GLY A 70 -3.28 5.85 11.31
N ALA A 71 -2.01 5.47 11.31
CA ALA A 71 -1.23 5.36 10.07
C ALA A 71 -1.77 4.26 9.11
N LEU A 72 -2.24 3.14 9.66
CA LEU A 72 -2.91 2.10 8.86
C LEU A 72 -4.22 2.61 8.25
N ASP A 73 -5.03 3.33 9.03
CA ASP A 73 -6.30 3.90 8.56
C ASP A 73 -6.08 4.97 7.48
N ASP A 74 -5.08 5.83 7.65
CA ASP A 74 -4.65 6.80 6.63
C ASP A 74 -4.23 6.13 5.33
N MET A 75 -3.38 5.10 5.42
CA MET A 75 -2.98 4.29 4.27
C MET A 75 -4.19 3.67 3.56
N ASN A 76 -5.12 3.09 4.32
CA ASN A 76 -6.33 2.48 3.75
C ASN A 76 -7.22 3.51 3.05
N ARG A 77 -7.36 4.72 3.63
CA ARG A 77 -8.12 5.82 3.00
C ARG A 77 -7.49 6.27 1.68
N ASP A 78 -6.17 6.49 1.67
CA ASP A 78 -5.45 6.91 0.46
C ASP A 78 -5.56 5.85 -0.65
N LEU A 79 -5.32 4.57 -0.32
CA LEU A 79 -5.52 3.46 -1.26
C LEU A 79 -6.97 3.36 -1.75
N ALA A 80 -7.97 3.53 -0.88
CA ALA A 80 -9.37 3.51 -1.28
C ALA A 80 -9.73 4.65 -2.24
N SER A 81 -9.15 5.84 -2.04
CA SER A 81 -9.36 7.01 -2.90
C SER A 81 -8.76 6.87 -4.31
N ALA A 82 -7.82 5.93 -4.48
CA ALA A 82 -7.11 5.68 -5.72
C ALA A 82 -7.66 4.50 -6.55
N ARG A 83 -8.74 3.85 -6.09
CA ARG A 83 -9.40 2.72 -6.75
C ARG A 83 -10.24 3.15 -7.95
#